data_AF-A0AAV3YZ05-F1
#
_entry.id   AF-A0AAV3YZ05-F1
#
_cell.length_a   1.000
_cell.length_b   1.000
_cell.length_c   1.000
_cell.angle_alpha   90.00
_cell.angle_beta   90.00
_cell.angle_gamma   90.00
#
_symmetry.space_group_name_H-M   'P 1'
#
loop_
_entity.id
_entity.type
_entity.pdbx_description
1 polymer ?
#
loop_
_entity_poly.entity_id
_entity_poly.type
_entity_poly.pdbx_seq_one_letter_code
_entity_poly.pdbx_strand_id
1 'polypeptide(L)'
;MNTLTSSGKIGLVRGFAFPDSLSCFQKGIKTRKTLVALGLGLLIVVSVIHLTIHGAPNTAASSMAEKSQSYIFKNFHRPRLKILVVSYMRSGSTLCGNILQAHPGVFYVYEPLLYLWDHYVPGKNHYKNLTLRRRAKAMWRDSKPVIPRPLDFLSYMFRCNVTAYNLDFLTNVAHSKAFVESDCVQIIEKTNVLNVTKQCAQGVFERCQASKAIAQKAVRLTLAEGSQLLHEDPSIRLVHLVRDPRGVLLSRMRFNKKMTGEMHKNYTAICHRMLVDLKASKRLNKEHWGNT
;
A
#
# COMPACT_ATOMS: atom_id res chain seq x y z
N MET A 1 -21.22 46.57 -13.41
CA MET A 1 -22.51 45.87 -13.20
C MET A 1 -22.64 44.80 -14.26
N ASN A 2 -22.95 43.55 -13.87
CA ASN A 2 -23.81 42.59 -14.60
C ASN A 2 -23.75 41.26 -13.85
N THR A 3 -24.77 41.02 -13.03
CA THR A 3 -25.02 39.75 -12.34
C THR A 3 -25.60 38.74 -13.32
N LEU A 4 -25.00 37.55 -13.39
CA LEU A 4 -25.64 36.36 -13.97
C LEU A 4 -25.66 35.25 -12.93
N THR A 5 -26.85 35.04 -12.36
CA THR A 5 -27.17 33.90 -11.51
C THR A 5 -27.49 32.68 -12.37
N SER A 6 -26.90 31.53 -12.06
CA SER A 6 -27.27 30.25 -12.69
C SER A 6 -27.05 29.08 -11.73
N SER A 7 -28.13 28.64 -11.07
CA SER A 7 -28.13 27.44 -10.23
C SER A 7 -28.08 26.18 -11.10
N GLY A 8 -26.90 25.58 -11.25
CA GLY A 8 -26.68 24.31 -11.95
C GLY A 8 -26.50 23.13 -10.99
N LYS A 9 -27.39 22.13 -11.04
CA LYS A 9 -27.32 20.94 -10.18
C LYS A 9 -26.08 20.09 -10.49
N ILE A 10 -25.50 19.47 -9.44
CA ILE A 10 -24.38 18.52 -9.57
C ILE A 10 -24.83 17.32 -10.41
N GLY A 11 -24.36 17.26 -11.66
CA GLY A 11 -24.61 16.15 -12.57
C GLY A 11 -23.80 14.91 -12.18
N LEU A 12 -24.48 13.83 -11.85
CA LEU A 12 -23.87 12.54 -11.60
C LEU A 12 -23.28 11.99 -12.91
N VAL A 13 -21.96 12.08 -13.11
CA VAL A 13 -21.29 11.49 -14.28
C VAL A 13 -21.35 9.97 -14.18
N ARG A 14 -22.40 9.39 -14.78
CA ARG A 14 -22.48 7.95 -15.03
C ARG A 14 -21.26 7.54 -15.84
N GLY A 15 -20.50 6.56 -15.33
CA GLY A 15 -19.30 6.09 -16.00
C GLY A 15 -19.61 5.57 -17.41
N PHE A 16 -18.80 5.95 -18.38
CA PHE A 16 -18.86 5.40 -19.73
C PHE A 16 -18.66 3.88 -19.69
N ALA A 17 -19.72 3.13 -20.02
CA ALA A 17 -19.63 1.72 -20.29
C ALA A 17 -18.90 1.53 -21.62
N PHE A 18 -17.61 1.16 -21.55
CA PHE A 18 -16.89 0.70 -22.73
C PHE A 18 -17.29 -0.75 -23.05
N PRO A 19 -17.41 -1.13 -24.33
CA PRO A 19 -17.83 -2.47 -24.74
C PRO A 19 -16.84 -3.54 -24.27
N ASP A 20 -17.37 -4.75 -24.09
CA ASP A 20 -16.74 -5.84 -23.36
C ASP A 20 -15.29 -6.16 -23.78
N SER A 21 -14.42 -6.35 -22.77
CA SER A 21 -13.05 -6.84 -22.94
C SER A 21 -13.03 -8.35 -23.24
N LEU A 22 -13.77 -8.78 -24.27
CA LEU A 22 -14.07 -10.18 -24.58
C LEU A 22 -12.94 -10.92 -25.32
N SER A 23 -11.91 -10.23 -25.81
CA SER A 23 -10.78 -10.84 -26.53
C SER A 23 -9.83 -11.68 -25.65
N CYS A 24 -10.20 -12.00 -24.41
CA CYS A 24 -9.33 -12.69 -23.45
C CYS A 24 -9.91 -14.01 -22.91
N PHE A 25 -11.24 -14.21 -22.87
CA PHE A 25 -11.85 -15.44 -22.35
C PHE A 25 -13.22 -15.76 -22.98
N GLN A 26 -13.32 -16.91 -23.65
CA GLN A 26 -14.58 -17.61 -23.97
C GLN A 26 -14.49 -19.09 -23.57
N LYS A 27 -15.65 -19.72 -23.36
CA LYS A 27 -15.88 -21.00 -22.62
C LYS A 27 -15.57 -20.87 -21.12
N GLY A 28 -16.52 -20.95 -20.18
CA GLY A 28 -17.97 -21.19 -20.24
C GLY A 28 -18.35 -22.54 -19.61
N ILE A 29 -19.07 -22.50 -18.47
CA ILE A 29 -19.95 -23.56 -17.93
C ILE A 29 -20.87 -22.94 -16.86
N LYS A 30 -22.01 -23.59 -16.61
CA LYS A 30 -23.27 -23.01 -16.10
C LYS A 30 -23.33 -22.78 -14.59
N THR A 31 -24.14 -21.79 -14.22
CA THR A 31 -24.64 -21.54 -12.85
C THR A 31 -25.72 -22.53 -12.41
N ARG A 32 -25.87 -22.73 -11.10
CA ARG A 32 -27.19 -23.01 -10.49
C ARG A 32 -27.34 -22.22 -9.19
N LYS A 33 -28.52 -21.61 -8.99
CA LYS A 33 -28.92 -20.94 -7.75
C LYS A 33 -29.89 -21.86 -7.00
N THR A 34 -29.95 -21.73 -5.67
CA THR A 34 -31.05 -22.28 -4.86
C THR A 34 -31.46 -21.21 -3.84
N LEU A 35 -32.75 -20.90 -3.78
CA LEU A 35 -33.36 -20.09 -2.72
C LEU A 35 -33.74 -21.00 -1.55
N VAL A 36 -33.72 -20.46 -0.32
CA VAL A 36 -34.58 -20.91 0.78
C VAL A 36 -35.12 -19.69 1.54
N ALA A 37 -36.39 -19.78 1.93
CA ALA A 37 -37.09 -18.93 2.88
C ALA A 37 -37.98 -19.87 3.75
N LEU A 38 -38.63 -19.48 4.85
CA LEU A 38 -38.97 -18.15 5.41
C LEU A 38 -38.87 -18.23 6.95
N GLY A 39 -38.91 -17.11 7.68
CA GLY A 39 -38.88 -17.13 9.15
C GLY A 39 -39.26 -15.79 9.79
N LEU A 40 -40.58 -15.58 9.98
CA LEU A 40 -41.13 -14.42 10.70
C LEU A 40 -41.10 -14.65 12.22
N GLY A 41 -40.80 -13.61 13.00
CA GLY A 41 -40.89 -13.58 14.46
C GLY A 41 -41.15 -12.16 14.95
N LEU A 42 -42.31 -11.96 15.60
CA LEU A 42 -42.93 -10.66 15.87
C LEU A 42 -42.09 -9.69 16.75
N LEU A 43 -42.13 -8.41 16.37
CA LEU A 43 -42.04 -7.28 17.30
C LEU A 43 -43.39 -7.15 18.05
N ILE A 44 -43.38 -6.78 19.34
CA ILE A 44 -44.37 -5.88 19.98
C ILE A 44 -44.02 -5.63 21.48
N VAL A 45 -43.82 -4.34 21.84
CA VAL A 45 -44.16 -3.66 23.12
C VAL A 45 -43.45 -4.20 24.41
N VAL A 46 -42.89 -3.41 25.33
CA VAL A 46 -43.43 -2.27 26.10
C VAL A 46 -42.36 -1.19 26.33
N SER A 47 -42.74 0.08 26.19
CA SER A 47 -41.96 1.25 26.65
C SER A 47 -42.38 1.69 28.06
N VAL A 48 -41.60 2.60 28.67
CA VAL A 48 -41.90 3.31 29.93
C VAL A 48 -41.52 2.54 31.22
N ILE A 49 -40.42 2.97 31.85
CA ILE A 49 -40.46 3.63 33.18
C ILE A 49 -39.36 4.70 33.16
N HIS A 50 -39.78 5.95 33.37
CA HIS A 50 -38.89 7.10 33.51
C HIS A 50 -39.28 7.78 34.83
N LEU A 51 -38.55 7.48 35.91
CA LEU A 51 -38.80 8.06 37.24
C LEU A 51 -37.48 8.58 37.83
N THR A 52 -37.25 9.85 37.55
CA THR A 52 -36.80 10.87 38.49
C THR A 52 -36.17 10.40 39.81
N ILE A 53 -34.86 10.62 39.95
CA ILE A 53 -34.26 10.98 41.24
C ILE A 53 -33.69 12.40 41.10
N HIS A 54 -34.33 13.36 41.75
CA HIS A 54 -33.80 14.72 41.86
C HIS A 54 -32.60 14.72 42.82
N GLY A 55 -31.47 15.27 42.37
CA GLY A 55 -30.23 15.34 43.14
C GLY A 55 -29.26 16.38 42.60
N ALA A 56 -29.61 17.65 42.74
CA ALA A 56 -28.65 18.77 42.76
C ALA A 56 -28.32 19.06 44.24
N PRO A 57 -27.10 19.54 44.61
CA PRO A 57 -26.34 20.54 43.86
C PRO A 57 -24.82 20.30 43.75
N ASN A 58 -24.18 21.08 42.86
CA ASN A 58 -22.95 21.89 43.11
C ASN A 58 -22.19 22.18 41.80
N THR A 59 -22.65 23.21 41.09
CA THR A 59 -22.03 23.75 39.87
C THR A 59 -20.77 24.56 40.20
N ALA A 60 -19.64 23.88 40.35
CA ALA A 60 -18.30 24.50 40.36
C ALA A 60 -17.19 23.58 39.85
N ALA A 61 -17.24 22.28 40.18
CA ALA A 61 -16.15 21.33 39.92
C ALA A 61 -16.12 20.74 38.49
N SER A 62 -17.23 20.79 37.74
CA SER A 62 -17.33 20.12 36.43
C SER A 62 -16.43 20.73 35.35
N SER A 63 -16.33 22.06 35.28
CA SER A 63 -15.63 22.74 34.18
C SER A 63 -14.12 22.49 34.12
N MET A 64 -13.48 22.21 35.26
CA MET A 64 -12.06 21.82 35.31
C MET A 64 -11.86 20.34 35.01
N ALA A 65 -12.76 19.47 35.45
CA ALA A 65 -12.73 18.05 35.13
C ALA A 65 -12.94 17.80 33.62
N GLU A 66 -13.91 18.46 32.98
CA GLU A 66 -14.14 18.37 31.53
C GLU A 66 -12.98 18.95 30.72
N LYS A 67 -12.40 20.09 31.13
CA LYS A 67 -11.21 20.64 30.45
C LYS A 67 -9.99 19.71 30.58
N SER A 68 -9.79 19.13 31.76
CA SER A 68 -8.75 18.12 31.99
C SER A 68 -8.96 16.89 31.12
N GLN A 69 -10.16 16.29 31.13
CA GLN A 69 -10.51 15.16 30.27
C GLN A 69 -10.39 15.51 28.78
N SER A 70 -10.81 16.71 28.34
CA SER A 70 -10.60 17.16 26.96
C SER A 70 -9.11 17.26 26.58
N TYR A 71 -8.23 17.63 27.50
CA TYR A 71 -6.79 17.73 27.24
C TYR A 71 -6.14 16.33 27.23
N ILE A 72 -6.51 15.48 28.19
CA ILE A 72 -6.07 14.08 28.29
C ILE A 72 -6.51 13.28 27.06
N PHE A 73 -7.78 13.40 26.63
CA PHE A 73 -8.33 12.66 25.49
C PHE A 73 -7.81 13.16 24.13
N LYS A 74 -7.31 14.40 24.05
CA LYS A 74 -6.63 14.91 22.83
C LYS A 74 -5.22 14.35 22.64
N ASN A 75 -4.62 13.76 23.66
CA ASN A 75 -3.31 13.09 23.60
C ASN A 75 -3.39 11.57 23.39
N PHE A 76 -4.54 11.04 22.95
CA PHE A 76 -4.54 9.75 22.26
C PHE A 76 -3.73 9.88 20.97
N HIS A 77 -2.45 9.46 21.03
CA HIS A 77 -1.61 9.26 19.85
C HIS A 77 -2.34 8.30 18.90
N ARG A 78 -2.97 8.87 17.85
CA ARG A 78 -3.64 8.06 16.82
C ARG A 78 -2.61 7.08 16.25
N PRO A 79 -2.92 5.78 16.17
CA PRO A 79 -1.96 4.78 15.72
C PRO A 79 -1.42 5.15 14.33
N ARG A 80 -0.09 5.06 14.16
CA ARG A 80 0.61 5.49 12.94
C ARG A 80 0.03 4.76 11.73
N LEU A 81 -0.42 5.52 10.73
CA LEU A 81 -1.07 4.98 9.55
C LEU A 81 -0.07 4.23 8.66
N LYS A 82 -0.24 2.92 8.50
CA LYS A 82 0.58 2.08 7.62
C LYS A 82 -0.11 1.93 6.26
N ILE A 83 0.55 2.30 5.17
CA ILE A 83 0.04 2.21 3.80
C ILE A 83 0.98 1.34 2.96
N LEU A 84 0.43 0.30 2.32
CA LEU A 84 1.19 -0.54 1.38
C LEU A 84 0.61 -0.43 -0.03
N VAL A 85 1.32 0.25 -0.92
CA VAL A 85 0.95 0.37 -2.34
C VAL A 85 1.54 -0.81 -3.10
N VAL A 86 0.74 -1.85 -3.33
CA VAL A 86 1.14 -3.02 -4.15
C VAL A 86 0.78 -2.75 -5.61
N SER A 87 1.75 -2.91 -6.51
CA SER A 87 1.59 -2.52 -7.92
C SER A 87 2.61 -3.17 -8.86
N TYR A 88 2.68 -2.66 -10.10
CA TYR A 88 3.49 -3.19 -11.20
C TYR A 88 4.40 -2.08 -11.74
N MET A 89 5.60 -2.41 -12.23
CA MET A 89 6.48 -1.38 -12.81
C MET A 89 5.85 -0.82 -14.11
N ARG A 90 5.80 0.53 -14.20
CA ARG A 90 5.11 1.36 -15.21
C ARG A 90 3.59 1.53 -15.03
N SER A 91 3.02 1.10 -13.89
CA SER A 91 1.61 1.36 -13.53
C SER A 91 1.27 2.82 -13.21
N GLY A 92 2.26 3.64 -12.84
CA GLY A 92 2.04 4.95 -12.20
C GLY A 92 2.27 4.96 -10.68
N SER A 93 2.68 3.83 -10.10
CA SER A 93 2.98 3.71 -8.66
C SER A 93 4.00 4.71 -8.11
N THR A 94 4.98 5.16 -8.90
CA THR A 94 5.89 6.25 -8.50
C THR A 94 5.17 7.61 -8.41
N LEU A 95 4.21 7.91 -9.28
CA LEU A 95 3.39 9.13 -9.19
C LEU A 95 2.50 9.09 -7.93
N CYS A 96 1.85 7.95 -7.67
CA CYS A 96 1.09 7.73 -6.43
C CYS A 96 1.97 7.93 -5.18
N GLY A 97 3.17 7.34 -5.15
CA GLY A 97 4.16 7.57 -4.09
C GLY A 97 4.55 9.03 -3.92
N ASN A 98 4.79 9.75 -5.02
CA ASN A 98 5.10 11.19 -5.01
C ASN A 98 3.98 12.06 -4.44
N ILE A 99 2.71 11.71 -4.73
CA ILE A 99 1.54 12.39 -4.15
C ILE A 99 1.43 12.08 -2.65
N LEU A 100 1.61 10.82 -2.24
CA LEU A 100 1.58 10.43 -0.82
C LEU A 100 2.66 11.17 0.00
N GLN A 101 3.90 11.20 -0.48
CA GLN A 101 5.02 11.90 0.16
C GLN A 101 5.03 13.43 -0.08
N ALA A 102 3.99 14.00 -0.69
CA ALA A 102 3.83 15.45 -0.73
C ALA A 102 3.40 16.00 0.63
N HIS A 103 2.72 15.18 1.45
CA HIS A 103 2.29 15.57 2.80
C HIS A 103 3.43 15.34 3.82
N PRO A 104 3.82 16.35 4.62
CA PRO A 104 5.02 16.29 5.47
C PRO A 104 4.95 15.24 6.58
N GLY A 105 3.74 14.84 7.00
CA GLY A 105 3.55 13.76 7.97
C GLY A 105 3.71 12.33 7.44
N VAL A 106 4.11 12.14 6.17
CA VAL A 106 4.23 10.81 5.52
C VAL A 106 5.69 10.44 5.29
N PHE A 107 6.18 9.42 6.01
CA PHE A 107 7.45 8.78 5.73
C PHE A 107 7.27 7.74 4.61
N TYR A 108 7.83 8.01 3.44
CA TYR A 108 7.67 7.15 2.27
C TYR A 108 8.93 6.32 1.96
N VAL A 109 8.75 5.04 1.64
CA VAL A 109 9.82 4.11 1.27
C VAL A 109 9.60 3.58 -0.15
N TYR A 110 10.46 4.00 -1.06
CA TYR A 110 10.47 3.59 -2.46
C TYR A 110 11.04 2.18 -2.65
N GLU A 111 10.21 1.23 -3.12
CA GLU A 111 10.60 -0.15 -3.49
C GLU A 111 11.56 -0.84 -2.50
N PRO A 112 11.19 -1.01 -1.21
CA PRO A 112 12.04 -1.68 -0.22
C PRO A 112 12.45 -3.11 -0.63
N LEU A 113 11.64 -3.79 -1.45
CA LEU A 113 11.93 -5.12 -2.00
C LEU A 113 12.80 -5.12 -3.27
N LEU A 114 13.39 -3.98 -3.66
CA LEU A 114 14.19 -3.83 -4.89
C LEU A 114 15.50 -4.65 -4.88
N TYR A 115 15.92 -5.21 -3.74
CA TYR A 115 17.00 -6.19 -3.68
C TYR A 115 16.67 -7.54 -4.35
N LEU A 116 15.40 -7.82 -4.63
CA LEU A 116 14.94 -8.99 -5.38
C LEU A 116 14.88 -8.72 -6.89
N TRP A 117 15.00 -9.76 -7.72
CA TRP A 117 14.82 -9.62 -9.17
C TRP A 117 13.37 -9.28 -9.53
N ASP A 118 12.44 -10.20 -9.28
CA ASP A 118 11.00 -10.00 -9.24
C ASP A 118 10.31 -11.19 -8.54
N HIS A 119 9.02 -11.09 -8.23
CA HIS A 119 8.27 -12.24 -7.70
C HIS A 119 7.71 -13.15 -8.82
N TYR A 120 7.51 -12.64 -10.04
CA TYR A 120 6.83 -13.41 -11.08
C TYR A 120 7.39 -13.13 -12.48
N VAL A 121 8.22 -14.06 -12.98
CA VAL A 121 8.53 -14.19 -14.41
C VAL A 121 7.93 -15.50 -14.94
N PRO A 122 6.69 -15.48 -15.44
CA PRO A 122 6.15 -16.64 -16.15
C PRO A 122 6.93 -17.03 -17.40
N GLY A 123 6.69 -18.26 -17.85
CA GLY A 123 7.48 -18.93 -18.89
C GLY A 123 8.61 -19.80 -18.35
N LYS A 124 8.92 -19.76 -17.03
CA LYS A 124 9.94 -20.62 -16.41
C LYS A 124 9.46 -21.25 -15.10
N ASN A 125 9.43 -22.57 -15.06
CA ASN A 125 9.22 -23.37 -13.84
C ASN A 125 10.33 -23.18 -12.78
N HIS A 126 11.43 -22.49 -13.12
CA HIS A 126 12.61 -22.33 -12.28
C HIS A 126 12.35 -21.75 -10.88
N TYR A 127 11.36 -20.87 -10.68
CA TYR A 127 11.32 -20.00 -9.50
C TYR A 127 10.46 -20.47 -8.32
N LYS A 128 9.58 -21.47 -8.49
CA LYS A 128 8.78 -22.01 -7.37
C LYS A 128 9.63 -22.71 -6.30
N ASN A 129 10.79 -23.23 -6.69
CA ASN A 129 11.68 -24.02 -5.83
C ASN A 129 13.02 -23.30 -5.52
N LEU A 130 13.12 -21.99 -5.75
CA LEU A 130 14.34 -21.25 -5.42
C LEU A 130 14.32 -20.72 -3.98
N THR A 131 15.43 -20.94 -3.27
CA THR A 131 15.69 -20.29 -1.99
C THR A 131 15.64 -18.77 -2.13
N LEU A 132 15.25 -18.07 -1.06
CA LEU A 132 15.21 -16.60 -1.00
C LEU A 132 16.52 -15.96 -1.46
N ARG A 133 17.66 -16.57 -1.10
CA ARG A 133 18.99 -16.11 -1.52
C ARG A 133 19.17 -16.13 -3.05
N ARG A 134 18.64 -17.13 -3.76
CA ARG A 134 18.67 -17.17 -5.24
C ARG A 134 17.69 -16.20 -5.92
N ARG A 135 16.68 -15.68 -5.20
CA ARG A 135 15.76 -14.61 -5.68
C ARG A 135 16.36 -13.20 -5.55
N ALA A 136 17.34 -13.01 -4.67
CA ALA A 136 18.09 -11.76 -4.52
C ALA A 136 18.97 -11.49 -5.75
N LYS A 137 19.16 -10.20 -6.06
CA LYS A 137 20.14 -9.74 -7.05
C LYS A 137 21.56 -10.05 -6.57
N ALA A 138 22.46 -10.28 -7.52
CA ALA A 138 23.85 -10.74 -7.28
C ALA A 138 24.53 -9.95 -6.15
N MET A 139 24.50 -8.62 -6.21
CA MET A 139 25.02 -7.71 -5.18
C MET A 139 24.70 -8.17 -3.74
N TRP A 140 23.41 -8.32 -3.37
CA TRP A 140 23.05 -8.78 -2.01
C TRP A 140 23.24 -10.28 -1.83
N ARG A 141 22.92 -11.10 -2.83
CA ARG A 141 23.08 -12.56 -2.77
C ARG A 141 24.51 -12.95 -2.38
N ASP A 142 25.48 -12.24 -2.92
CA ASP A 142 26.89 -12.56 -2.84
C ASP A 142 27.57 -11.79 -1.67
N SER A 143 27.10 -10.58 -1.32
CA SER A 143 27.70 -9.76 -0.25
C SER A 143 27.01 -9.81 1.11
N LYS A 144 25.78 -10.35 1.24
CA LYS A 144 25.03 -10.36 2.51
C LYS A 144 24.90 -11.78 3.08
N PRO A 145 25.18 -11.98 4.38
CA PRO A 145 25.06 -13.30 5.01
C PRO A 145 23.60 -13.75 5.10
N VAL A 146 22.68 -12.82 5.36
CA VAL A 146 21.24 -13.11 5.51
C VAL A 146 20.43 -12.19 4.60
N ILE A 147 19.62 -12.78 3.71
CA ILE A 147 18.64 -12.03 2.92
C ILE A 147 17.33 -11.96 3.72
N PRO A 148 16.79 -10.77 4.04
CA PRO A 148 15.56 -10.65 4.81
C PRO A 148 14.35 -11.14 3.99
N ARG A 149 13.41 -11.84 4.65
CA ARG A 149 12.17 -12.28 4.00
C ARG A 149 11.35 -11.04 3.58
N PRO A 150 10.58 -11.09 2.47
CA PRO A 150 9.88 -9.91 1.98
C PRO A 150 8.91 -9.29 3.00
N LEU A 151 8.15 -10.13 3.71
CA LEU A 151 7.16 -9.66 4.70
C LEU A 151 7.83 -9.09 5.95
N ASP A 152 8.86 -9.77 6.48
CA ASP A 152 9.67 -9.25 7.58
C ASP A 152 10.22 -7.86 7.24
N PHE A 153 10.79 -7.70 6.03
CA PHE A 153 11.41 -6.44 5.63
C PHE A 153 10.39 -5.29 5.49
N LEU A 154 9.21 -5.56 4.94
CA LEU A 154 8.10 -4.60 4.94
C LEU A 154 7.65 -4.24 6.37
N SER A 155 7.55 -5.23 7.26
CA SER A 155 7.23 -5.03 8.68
C SER A 155 8.31 -4.21 9.42
N TYR A 156 9.59 -4.44 9.13
CA TYR A 156 10.70 -3.65 9.68
C TYR A 156 10.60 -2.17 9.29
N MET A 157 10.27 -1.89 8.02
CA MET A 157 10.08 -0.52 7.53
C MET A 157 8.85 0.15 8.16
N PHE A 158 7.73 -0.56 8.36
CA PHE A 158 6.57 -0.02 9.10
C PHE A 158 6.85 0.25 10.59
N ARG A 159 7.92 -0.35 11.15
CA ARG A 159 8.35 -0.18 12.55
C ARG A 159 9.58 0.74 12.69
N CYS A 160 9.98 1.46 11.64
CA CYS A 160 11.17 2.31 11.61
C CYS A 160 12.49 1.59 11.97
N ASN A 161 12.60 0.28 11.72
CA ASN A 161 13.84 -0.47 11.93
C ASN A 161 14.83 -0.20 10.77
N VAL A 162 15.43 0.98 10.80
CA VAL A 162 16.39 1.50 9.81
C VAL A 162 17.84 1.34 10.29
N THR A 163 18.19 0.16 10.80
CA THR A 163 19.58 -0.20 11.10
C THR A 163 20.46 -0.11 9.84
N ALA A 164 21.77 0.12 10.01
CA ALA A 164 22.72 0.12 8.90
C ALA A 164 22.63 -1.13 8.01
N TYR A 165 22.33 -2.30 8.61
CA TYR A 165 22.11 -3.54 7.86
C TYR A 165 20.88 -3.49 6.95
N ASN A 166 19.74 -3.00 7.47
CA ASN A 166 18.50 -2.89 6.70
C ASN A 166 18.58 -1.79 5.64
N LEU A 167 19.24 -0.68 5.95
CA LEU A 167 19.48 0.43 5.02
C LEU A 167 20.24 -0.04 3.77
N ASP A 168 21.21 -0.93 3.90
CA ASP A 168 21.94 -1.50 2.74
C ASP A 168 21.05 -2.26 1.74
N PHE A 169 19.80 -2.62 2.08
CA PHE A 169 18.82 -3.20 1.13
C PHE A 169 17.96 -2.14 0.42
N LEU A 170 17.87 -0.93 0.96
CA LEU A 170 17.16 0.17 0.35
C LEU A 170 18.00 0.79 -0.77
N THR A 171 17.49 0.72 -1.99
CA THR A 171 18.15 1.25 -3.19
C THR A 171 17.25 2.24 -3.91
N ASN A 172 17.87 3.20 -4.59
CA ASN A 172 17.20 4.36 -5.18
C ASN A 172 16.41 5.19 -4.12
N VAL A 173 16.99 5.35 -2.93
CA VAL A 173 16.42 6.19 -1.85
C VAL A 173 16.23 7.66 -2.27
N ALA A 174 16.87 8.09 -3.35
CA ALA A 174 16.63 9.36 -4.06
C ALA A 174 15.16 9.62 -4.45
N HIS A 175 14.31 8.59 -4.49
CA HIS A 175 12.86 8.73 -4.73
C HIS A 175 12.02 8.82 -3.45
N SER A 176 12.65 8.84 -2.27
CA SER A 176 12.03 8.94 -0.95
C SER A 176 12.49 10.24 -0.29
N LYS A 177 11.63 11.26 -0.20
CA LYS A 177 12.00 12.59 0.32
C LYS A 177 12.66 12.52 1.71
N ALA A 178 12.17 11.65 2.58
CA ALA A 178 12.72 11.46 3.94
C ALA A 178 14.17 10.91 3.98
N PHE A 179 14.77 10.52 2.85
CA PHE A 179 16.17 10.10 2.70
C PHE A 179 17.00 11.13 1.91
N VAL A 180 16.36 12.23 1.46
CA VAL A 180 16.84 13.19 0.46
C VAL A 180 16.83 14.63 0.99
N GLU A 181 16.31 14.81 2.21
CA GLU A 181 16.23 16.07 2.94
C GLU A 181 17.58 16.52 3.54
N SER A 182 18.62 15.68 3.44
CA SER A 182 20.03 16.06 3.60
C SER A 182 20.71 16.17 2.23
N ASP A 183 21.87 16.84 2.16
CA ASP A 183 22.62 17.15 0.91
C ASP A 183 23.11 15.94 0.07
N CYS A 184 22.69 14.72 0.42
CA CYS A 184 23.06 13.44 -0.18
C CYS A 184 22.79 13.33 -1.69
N VAL A 185 21.93 14.19 -2.28
CA VAL A 185 21.60 14.16 -3.72
C VAL A 185 22.83 14.36 -4.62
N GLN A 186 23.81 15.16 -4.17
CA GLN A 186 24.91 15.61 -5.03
C GLN A 186 25.92 14.50 -5.38
N ILE A 187 25.80 13.29 -4.81
CA ILE A 187 26.78 12.20 -4.92
C ILE A 187 26.32 11.11 -5.93
N ILE A 188 25.09 11.21 -6.46
CA ILE A 188 24.43 10.18 -7.27
C ILE A 188 25.11 9.91 -8.62
N GLU A 189 25.86 10.86 -9.18
CA GLU A 189 26.45 10.70 -10.52
C GLU A 189 27.68 9.77 -10.59
N LYS A 190 28.34 9.45 -9.46
CA LYS A 190 29.68 8.81 -9.48
C LYS A 190 29.91 7.65 -8.50
N THR A 191 28.91 7.20 -7.74
CA THR A 191 29.15 6.24 -6.63
C THR A 191 28.28 4.98 -6.65
N ASN A 192 28.77 3.92 -5.98
CA ASN A 192 28.04 2.68 -5.76
C ASN A 192 26.80 2.94 -4.88
N VAL A 193 25.64 2.45 -5.29
CA VAL A 193 24.32 2.70 -4.68
C VAL A 193 24.29 2.45 -3.16
N LEU A 194 25.09 1.50 -2.67
CA LEU A 194 25.20 1.18 -1.24
C LEU A 194 25.82 2.31 -0.39
N ASN A 195 26.78 3.07 -0.94
CA ASN A 195 27.43 4.16 -0.21
C ASN A 195 26.49 5.37 -0.07
N VAL A 196 25.72 5.66 -1.11
CA VAL A 196 24.71 6.72 -1.12
C VAL A 196 23.69 6.50 0.00
N THR A 197 23.17 5.28 0.17
CA THR A 197 22.14 5.03 1.20
C THR A 197 22.65 5.28 2.62
N LYS A 198 23.94 5.03 2.92
CA LYS A 198 24.52 5.33 4.24
C LYS A 198 24.67 6.83 4.49
N GLN A 199 25.07 7.61 3.49
CA GLN A 199 25.16 9.07 3.58
C GLN A 199 23.77 9.72 3.69
N CYS A 200 22.79 9.19 2.96
CA CYS A 200 21.37 9.57 3.02
C CYS A 200 20.65 9.12 4.30
N ALA A 201 21.28 8.31 5.16
CA ALA A 201 20.63 7.72 6.34
C ALA A 201 20.53 8.66 7.55
N GLN A 202 21.31 9.74 7.58
CA GLN A 202 21.33 10.65 8.72
C GLN A 202 19.95 11.31 8.94
N GLY A 203 19.42 11.20 10.16
CA GLY A 203 18.09 11.71 10.52
C GLY A 203 16.91 10.85 10.04
N VAL A 204 17.14 9.74 9.32
CA VAL A 204 16.05 8.92 8.74
C VAL A 204 15.21 8.24 9.83
N PHE A 205 15.85 7.80 10.94
CA PHE A 205 15.15 7.18 12.06
C PHE A 205 14.19 8.16 12.73
N GLU A 206 14.67 9.37 12.99
CA GLU A 206 13.96 10.48 13.62
C GLU A 206 12.78 10.92 12.74
N ARG A 207 13.01 11.13 11.44
CA ARG A 207 11.96 11.45 10.46
C ARG A 207 10.91 10.33 10.34
N CYS A 208 11.33 9.06 10.40
CA CYS A 208 10.39 7.93 10.43
C CYS A 208 9.56 7.93 11.72
N GLN A 209 10.19 8.14 12.88
CA GLN A 209 9.50 8.12 14.17
C GLN A 209 8.54 9.30 14.36
N ALA A 210 8.91 10.50 13.91
CA ALA A 210 8.04 11.67 13.92
C ALA A 210 6.86 11.58 12.93
N SER A 211 6.91 10.65 11.95
CA SER A 211 5.86 10.53 10.94
C SER A 211 4.53 10.01 11.51
N LYS A 212 3.43 10.60 11.01
CA LYS A 212 2.05 10.20 11.33
C LYS A 212 1.57 9.05 10.44
N ALA A 213 2.23 8.83 9.31
CA ALA A 213 1.99 7.72 8.40
C ALA A 213 3.30 7.21 7.79
N ILE A 214 3.39 5.89 7.57
CA ILE A 214 4.45 5.26 6.76
C ILE A 214 3.81 4.66 5.51
N ALA A 215 4.33 5.04 4.34
CA ALA A 215 3.85 4.55 3.05
C ALA A 215 4.95 3.79 2.30
N GLN A 216 4.68 2.56 1.86
CA GLN A 216 5.65 1.73 1.16
C GLN A 216 5.14 1.36 -0.24
N LYS A 217 5.99 1.49 -1.27
CA LYS A 217 5.65 1.10 -2.64
C LYS A 217 6.26 -0.26 -3.01
N ALA A 218 5.46 -1.31 -3.09
CA ALA A 218 5.91 -2.66 -3.37
C ALA A 218 5.54 -3.12 -4.79
N VAL A 219 6.53 -3.20 -5.68
CA VAL A 219 6.37 -3.75 -7.05
C VAL A 219 6.68 -5.26 -7.12
N ARG A 220 7.46 -5.77 -6.15
CA ARG A 220 7.95 -7.16 -6.07
C ARG A 220 7.21 -8.02 -5.06
N LEU A 221 5.97 -7.64 -4.77
CA LEU A 221 5.05 -8.34 -3.89
C LEU A 221 3.81 -8.75 -4.69
N THR A 222 3.33 -9.97 -4.47
CA THR A 222 2.03 -10.44 -4.96
C THR A 222 0.91 -10.05 -4.01
N LEU A 223 -0.34 -10.06 -4.46
CA LEU A 223 -1.50 -9.85 -3.57
C LEU A 223 -1.72 -11.03 -2.62
N ALA A 224 -1.17 -12.21 -2.92
CA ALA A 224 -1.15 -13.35 -1.98
C ALA A 224 -0.22 -13.09 -0.79
N GLU A 225 1.02 -12.64 -1.03
CA GLU A 225 1.93 -12.21 0.05
C GLU A 225 1.37 -10.97 0.79
N GLY A 226 0.73 -10.03 0.06
CA GLY A 226 0.03 -8.90 0.67
C GLY A 226 -1.12 -9.34 1.58
N SER A 227 -1.87 -10.38 1.20
CA SER A 227 -2.92 -10.99 2.03
C SER A 227 -2.35 -11.60 3.32
N GLN A 228 -1.19 -12.26 3.25
CA GLN A 228 -0.51 -12.77 4.43
C GLN A 228 -0.09 -11.63 5.36
N LEU A 229 0.50 -10.56 4.83
CA LEU A 229 0.92 -9.41 5.64
C LEU A 229 -0.26 -8.68 6.31
N LEU A 230 -1.43 -8.61 5.65
CA LEU A 230 -2.66 -8.10 6.27
C LEU A 230 -3.17 -8.99 7.42
N HIS A 231 -2.88 -10.28 7.39
CA HIS A 231 -3.21 -11.20 8.48
C HIS A 231 -2.23 -11.06 9.64
N GLU A 232 -0.95 -10.83 9.35
CA GLU A 232 0.10 -10.55 10.35
C GLU A 232 -0.03 -9.15 11.00
N ASP A 233 -0.53 -8.16 10.27
CA ASP A 233 -0.75 -6.78 10.76
C ASP A 233 -2.01 -6.15 10.12
N PRO A 234 -3.21 -6.37 10.71
CA PRO A 234 -4.48 -5.83 10.21
C PRO A 234 -4.58 -4.30 10.18
N SER A 235 -3.63 -3.57 10.78
CA SER A 235 -3.62 -2.10 10.74
C SER A 235 -3.07 -1.52 9.44
N ILE A 236 -2.52 -2.36 8.55
CA ILE A 236 -2.01 -1.97 7.23
C ILE A 236 -3.17 -1.71 6.27
N ARG A 237 -3.17 -0.54 5.62
CA ARG A 237 -4.06 -0.22 4.50
C ARG A 237 -3.38 -0.59 3.19
N LEU A 238 -3.79 -1.71 2.59
CA LEU A 238 -3.27 -2.16 1.29
C LEU A 238 -3.99 -1.44 0.14
N VAL A 239 -3.22 -0.76 -0.71
CA VAL A 239 -3.68 -0.12 -1.94
C VAL A 239 -3.18 -0.93 -3.13
N HIS A 240 -4.08 -1.66 -3.80
CA HIS A 240 -3.76 -2.37 -5.04
C HIS A 240 -3.87 -1.42 -6.24
N LEU A 241 -2.76 -0.84 -6.67
CA LEU A 241 -2.75 0.11 -7.78
C LEU A 241 -2.56 -0.63 -9.12
N VAL A 242 -3.61 -0.64 -9.94
CA VAL A 242 -3.65 -1.27 -11.26
C VAL A 242 -3.75 -0.21 -12.35
N ARG A 243 -3.10 -0.45 -13.49
CA ARG A 243 -3.25 0.32 -14.73
C ARG A 243 -3.59 -0.66 -15.86
N ASP A 244 -4.25 -0.20 -16.92
CA ASP A 244 -4.46 -0.97 -18.14
C ASP A 244 -3.15 -1.67 -18.60
N PRO A 245 -3.16 -3.02 -18.75
CA PRO A 245 -1.95 -3.76 -19.08
C PRO A 245 -1.36 -3.34 -20.42
N ARG A 246 -2.16 -2.99 -21.44
CA ARG A 246 -1.68 -2.54 -22.77
C ARG A 246 -0.80 -1.30 -22.61
N GLY A 247 -1.26 -0.33 -21.82
CA GLY A 247 -0.50 0.88 -21.51
C GLY A 247 0.76 0.61 -20.70
N VAL A 248 0.73 -0.35 -19.77
CA VAL A 248 1.93 -0.81 -19.03
C VAL A 248 2.93 -1.46 -19.99
N LEU A 249 2.48 -2.36 -20.88
CA LEU A 249 3.35 -3.09 -21.81
C LEU A 249 4.02 -2.18 -22.84
N LEU A 250 3.26 -1.33 -23.53
CA LEU A 250 3.81 -0.32 -24.46
C LEU A 250 4.86 0.57 -23.78
N SER A 251 4.63 0.92 -22.51
CA SER A 251 5.55 1.72 -21.71
C SER A 251 6.81 0.96 -21.26
N ARG A 252 6.75 -0.38 -21.18
CA ARG A 252 7.91 -1.25 -20.89
C ARG A 252 8.72 -1.57 -22.14
N MET A 253 8.06 -1.75 -23.30
CA MET A 253 8.73 -1.97 -24.59
C MET A 253 9.70 -0.83 -24.94
N ARG A 254 9.33 0.42 -24.63
CA ARG A 254 10.18 1.61 -24.83
C ARG A 254 11.34 1.73 -23.83
N PHE A 255 11.38 0.93 -22.78
CA PHE A 255 12.40 1.01 -21.72
C PHE A 255 13.63 0.15 -22.07
N ASN A 256 14.38 0.59 -23.09
CA ASN A 256 15.45 -0.19 -23.73
C ASN A 256 16.83 -0.03 -23.04
N LYS A 257 17.00 -0.56 -21.82
CA LYS A 257 18.33 -0.71 -21.19
C LYS A 257 18.75 -2.19 -21.20
N LYS A 258 19.99 -2.49 -21.60
CA LYS A 258 20.57 -3.87 -21.63
C LYS A 258 20.46 -4.65 -20.29
N MET A 259 20.20 -3.98 -19.16
CA MET A 259 19.96 -4.59 -17.84
C MET A 259 18.50 -5.00 -17.55
N THR A 260 17.55 -4.79 -18.48
CA THR A 260 16.16 -5.23 -18.28
C THR A 260 16.05 -6.75 -18.40
N GLY A 261 15.93 -7.44 -17.26
CA GLY A 261 15.73 -8.89 -17.23
C GLY A 261 14.43 -9.34 -17.95
N GLU A 262 14.26 -10.66 -18.10
CA GLU A 262 13.17 -11.29 -18.88
C GLU A 262 11.76 -10.79 -18.53
N MET A 263 11.55 -10.35 -17.28
CA MET A 263 10.37 -9.65 -16.78
C MET A 263 9.84 -8.55 -17.71
N HIS A 264 10.69 -7.89 -18.50
CA HIS A 264 10.28 -6.79 -19.38
C HIS A 264 9.66 -7.23 -20.71
N LYS A 265 9.95 -8.44 -21.17
CA LYS A 265 9.59 -8.92 -22.53
C LYS A 265 8.44 -9.92 -22.55
N ASN A 266 8.22 -10.69 -21.47
CA ASN A 266 7.10 -11.63 -21.45
C ASN A 266 5.79 -10.89 -21.10
N TYR A 267 4.87 -10.81 -22.07
CA TYR A 267 3.59 -10.12 -21.94
C TYR A 267 2.54 -10.98 -21.25
N THR A 268 2.41 -12.24 -21.66
CA THR A 268 1.58 -13.27 -21.03
C THR A 268 1.85 -13.35 -19.53
N ALA A 269 3.13 -13.25 -19.17
CA ALA A 269 3.61 -13.20 -17.79
C ALA A 269 2.96 -12.11 -16.94
N ILE A 270 3.07 -10.86 -17.38
CA ILE A 270 2.57 -9.69 -16.64
C ILE A 270 1.04 -9.75 -16.57
N CYS A 271 0.39 -10.08 -17.68
CA CYS A 271 -1.08 -10.22 -17.73
C CYS A 271 -1.59 -11.32 -16.79
N HIS A 272 -0.92 -12.49 -16.74
CA HIS A 272 -1.30 -13.57 -15.83
C HIS A 272 -1.13 -13.15 -14.36
N ARG A 273 0.01 -12.52 -14.00
CA ARG A 273 0.21 -11.98 -12.65
C ARG A 273 -0.90 -11.00 -12.28
N MET A 274 -1.16 -10.00 -13.13
CA MET A 274 -2.20 -8.99 -12.90
C MET A 274 -3.59 -9.62 -12.75
N LEU A 275 -3.91 -10.67 -13.52
CA LEU A 275 -5.19 -11.38 -13.40
C LEU A 275 -5.32 -12.15 -12.07
N VAL A 276 -4.26 -12.81 -11.62
CA VAL A 276 -4.22 -13.50 -10.31
C VAL A 276 -4.33 -12.49 -9.17
N ASP A 277 -3.54 -11.42 -9.22
CA ASP A 277 -3.55 -10.34 -8.23
C ASP A 277 -4.90 -9.59 -8.20
N LEU A 278 -5.56 -9.38 -9.35
CA LEU A 278 -6.93 -8.82 -9.43
C LEU A 278 -7.98 -9.75 -8.80
N LYS A 279 -7.89 -11.07 -9.01
CA LYS A 279 -8.78 -12.05 -8.35
C LYS A 279 -8.56 -12.05 -6.84
N ALA A 280 -7.31 -12.04 -6.38
CA ALA A 280 -6.97 -11.93 -4.95
C ALA A 280 -7.48 -10.62 -4.34
N SER A 281 -7.31 -9.49 -5.04
CA SER A 281 -7.80 -8.18 -4.60
C SER A 281 -9.33 -8.12 -4.49
N LYS A 282 -10.08 -8.75 -5.41
CA LYS A 282 -11.55 -8.89 -5.27
C LYS A 282 -11.96 -9.71 -4.06
N ARG A 283 -11.17 -10.70 -3.66
CA ARG A 283 -11.39 -11.51 -2.45
C ARG A 283 -11.07 -10.69 -1.18
N LEU A 284 -9.87 -10.10 -1.12
CA LEU A 284 -9.45 -9.23 -0.01
C LEU A 284 -10.42 -8.08 0.25
N ASN A 285 -10.94 -7.44 -0.80
CA ASN A 285 -11.96 -6.42 -0.63
C ASN A 285 -13.22 -6.99 0.06
N LYS A 286 -13.69 -8.20 -0.29
CA LYS A 286 -14.84 -8.79 0.43
C LYS A 286 -14.53 -9.16 1.88
N GLU A 287 -13.28 -9.51 2.19
CA GLU A 287 -12.84 -9.90 3.53
C GLU A 287 -12.63 -8.69 4.47
N HIS A 288 -12.26 -7.52 3.92
CA HIS A 288 -11.86 -6.35 4.72
C HIS A 288 -12.71 -5.06 4.49
N TRP A 289 -13.62 -5.03 3.52
CA TRP A 289 -14.43 -3.83 3.23
C TRP A 289 -15.52 -3.62 4.29
N GLY A 290 -15.57 -2.42 4.87
CA GLY A 290 -16.51 -2.04 5.93
C GLY A 290 -15.99 -2.24 7.35
N ASN A 291 -14.83 -2.88 7.53
CA ASN A 291 -14.18 -3.06 8.83
C ASN A 291 -13.27 -1.86 9.19
N THR A 292 -13.83 -0.64 9.20
CA THR A 292 -13.11 0.63 9.48
C THR A 292 -13.88 1.57 10.38
#